data_AF-A0AAW2UU84-F1
#
_entry.id   AF-A0AAW2UU84-F1
#
_cell.length_a   1.000
_cell.length_b   1.000
_cell.length_c   1.000
_cell.angle_alpha   90.00
_cell.angle_beta   90.00
_cell.angle_gamma   90.00
#
_symmetry.space_group_name_H-M   'P 1'
#
loop_
_entity.id
_entity.type
_entity.pdbx_description
1 polymer ?
#
loop_
_entity_poly.entity_id
_entity_poly.type
_entity_poly.pdbx_seq_one_letter_code
_entity_poly.pdbx_strand_id
1 'polypeptide(L)'
;MADAESSRRPQEQGAENVEDSNSDPETTEPTVTQPDISNTKPASGPSFTFDDVPVIKRRERLHTFSAWIHLQLTREGATLSKVLKEFASRFTGTLRDWFQSLGDYKQVQFSQATNPSIVLGAIHQEFIGDASLINKMASQEYFAMKCCSLKRKDLDFHFKRMSEKFYMLNGLNDPNLKHVFLASLPQELQPEIQRMILNQKRCCTA
;
A
#
# COMPACT_ATOMS: atom_id res chain seq x y z
N MET A 1 -14.71 -73.30 28.17
CA MET A 1 -15.30 -72.15 27.46
C MET A 1 -14.20 -71.09 27.36
N ALA A 2 -13.26 -71.14 26.39
CA ALA A 2 -13.28 -71.78 25.06
C ALA A 2 -14.35 -71.14 24.13
N ASP A 3 -14.05 -70.54 22.96
CA ASP A 3 -12.79 -70.26 22.20
C ASP A 3 -12.94 -68.87 21.49
N ALA A 4 -12.06 -68.26 20.67
CA ALA A 4 -10.82 -68.56 19.92
C ALA A 4 -9.90 -67.28 19.92
N GLU A 5 -8.73 -67.04 19.30
CA GLU A 5 -7.98 -67.51 18.09
C GLU A 5 -8.62 -67.07 16.73
N SER A 6 -7.94 -66.54 15.69
CA SER A 6 -6.50 -66.44 15.28
C SER A 6 -6.26 -65.10 14.52
N SER A 7 -5.14 -64.36 14.69
CA SER A 7 -3.84 -64.43 13.95
C SER A 7 -3.91 -64.02 12.44
N ARG A 8 -2.95 -63.31 11.80
CA ARG A 8 -1.47 -63.42 11.90
C ARG A 8 -0.67 -62.11 11.64
N ARG A 9 0.58 -62.13 12.12
CA ARG A 9 1.81 -61.38 11.72
C ARG A 9 2.86 -62.42 11.23
N PRO A 10 4.18 -62.16 10.98
CA PRO A 10 4.95 -60.90 10.98
C PRO A 10 5.16 -60.36 9.53
N GLN A 11 6.31 -60.07 8.89
CA GLN A 11 7.76 -60.16 9.20
C GLN A 11 8.61 -59.20 8.30
N GLU A 12 9.86 -58.96 8.69
CA GLU A 12 10.93 -58.33 7.89
C GLU A 12 11.76 -59.38 7.13
N GLN A 13 12.30 -58.99 5.97
CA GLN A 13 13.65 -59.30 5.43
C GLN A 13 13.74 -58.72 4.00
N GLY A 14 14.88 -58.27 3.47
CA GLY A 14 16.24 -58.36 4.01
C GLY A 14 17.15 -59.16 3.08
N ALA A 15 17.33 -58.68 1.84
CA ALA A 15 18.24 -59.28 0.85
C ALA A 15 18.93 -58.17 0.04
N GLU A 16 20.24 -58.10 0.21
CA GLU A 16 21.17 -57.29 -0.57
C GLU A 16 21.49 -58.01 -1.89
N ASN A 17 21.66 -57.28 -2.99
CA ASN A 17 22.38 -57.80 -4.15
C ASN A 17 23.00 -56.64 -4.93
N VAL A 18 24.33 -56.61 -5.01
CA VAL A 18 25.11 -55.64 -5.78
C VAL A 18 25.79 -56.40 -6.90
N GLU A 19 25.45 -56.07 -8.15
CA GLU A 19 26.27 -56.42 -9.31
C GLU A 19 26.63 -55.13 -10.06
N ASP A 20 27.94 -54.96 -10.29
CA ASP A 20 28.56 -53.81 -10.95
C ASP A 20 28.96 -54.20 -12.37
N SER A 21 28.60 -53.39 -13.36
CA SER A 21 29.37 -53.22 -14.61
C SER A 21 28.91 -51.99 -15.41
N ASN A 22 29.90 -51.16 -15.74
CA ASN A 22 29.77 -49.89 -16.45
C ASN A 22 29.83 -50.03 -17.99
N SER A 23 28.89 -49.42 -18.73
CA SER A 23 29.09 -49.03 -20.14
C SER A 23 28.02 -48.07 -20.71
N ASP A 24 28.43 -46.87 -21.11
CA ASP A 24 27.83 -46.08 -22.21
C ASP A 24 28.01 -46.83 -23.56
N PRO A 25 27.15 -46.66 -24.61
CA PRO A 25 26.85 -45.34 -25.18
C PRO A 25 25.45 -45.07 -25.79
N GLU A 26 25.14 -43.78 -25.95
CA GLU A 26 24.40 -43.10 -27.05
C GLU A 26 23.34 -43.90 -27.86
N THR A 27 22.04 -43.56 -27.72
CA THR A 27 21.10 -43.20 -28.83
C THR A 27 19.66 -42.94 -28.34
N THR A 28 19.15 -41.72 -28.57
CA THR A 28 17.73 -41.24 -28.56
C THR A 28 16.70 -41.74 -27.53
N GLU A 29 16.11 -40.80 -26.77
CA GLU A 29 14.74 -40.87 -26.24
C GLU A 29 13.90 -39.64 -26.64
N PRO A 30 12.55 -39.71 -26.66
CA PRO A 30 11.71 -38.75 -27.38
C PRO A 30 11.23 -37.54 -26.55
N THR A 31 11.04 -36.41 -27.25
CA THR A 31 10.42 -35.19 -26.70
C THR A 31 8.98 -35.41 -26.26
N VAL A 32 8.72 -35.39 -24.95
CA VAL A 32 7.36 -35.28 -24.39
C VAL A 32 7.01 -33.80 -24.19
N THR A 33 6.20 -33.26 -25.10
CA THR A 33 5.73 -31.87 -25.07
C THR A 33 4.84 -31.61 -23.85
N GLN A 34 5.33 -30.81 -22.89
CA GLN A 34 4.44 -30.11 -21.96
C GLN A 34 3.82 -28.89 -22.66
N PRO A 35 2.53 -28.58 -22.45
CA PRO A 35 1.86 -27.49 -23.15
C PRO A 35 2.31 -26.12 -22.64
N ASP A 36 2.56 -25.19 -23.57
CA ASP A 36 2.80 -23.78 -23.26
C ASP A 36 1.70 -23.20 -22.36
N ILE A 37 2.04 -22.88 -21.11
CA ILE A 37 1.27 -21.91 -20.33
C ILE A 37 1.60 -20.55 -20.94
N SER A 38 0.80 -20.20 -21.96
CA SER A 38 1.03 -19.10 -22.88
C SER A 38 1.57 -17.85 -22.20
N ASN A 39 2.85 -17.54 -22.44
CA ASN A 39 3.47 -16.30 -21.99
C ASN A 39 2.87 -15.14 -22.78
N THR A 40 1.73 -14.65 -22.28
CA THR A 40 0.88 -13.66 -22.95
C THR A 40 1.56 -12.29 -22.90
N LYS A 41 2.42 -12.09 -23.91
CA LYS A 41 3.15 -10.87 -24.27
C LYS A 41 2.47 -9.62 -23.67
N PRO A 42 3.12 -8.90 -22.73
CA PRO A 42 2.47 -7.85 -21.97
C PRO A 42 1.85 -6.82 -22.92
N ALA A 43 0.58 -6.50 -22.69
CA ALA A 43 -0.21 -5.68 -23.60
C ALA A 43 0.50 -4.34 -23.85
N SER A 44 0.84 -4.05 -25.11
CA SER A 44 1.66 -2.91 -25.48
C SER A 44 1.12 -1.61 -24.87
N GLY A 45 1.96 -0.90 -24.11
CA GLY A 45 1.56 0.27 -23.31
C GLY A 45 2.07 0.19 -21.86
N PRO A 46 1.64 1.10 -20.98
CA PRO A 46 2.15 1.19 -19.61
C PRO A 46 1.72 -0.01 -18.73
N SER A 47 2.54 -0.28 -17.72
CA SER A 47 2.22 -1.13 -16.57
C SER A 47 1.93 -0.25 -15.34
N PHE A 48 1.15 -0.78 -14.39
CA PHE A 48 0.74 -0.05 -13.19
C PHE A 48 1.31 -0.71 -11.93
N THR A 49 2.03 0.06 -11.13
CA THR A 49 2.61 -0.34 -9.84
C THR A 49 2.81 0.89 -8.93
N PHE A 50 3.01 0.64 -7.64
CA PHE A 50 3.47 1.59 -6.62
C PHE A 50 4.88 1.27 -6.08
N ASP A 51 5.57 0.27 -6.61
CA ASP A 51 6.83 -0.25 -6.07
C ASP A 51 8.04 0.64 -6.45
N ASP A 52 7.92 1.38 -7.55
CA ASP A 52 8.88 2.37 -8.04
C ASP A 52 8.66 3.79 -7.46
N VAL A 53 7.68 3.98 -6.57
CA VAL A 53 7.37 5.29 -5.96
C VAL A 53 7.31 5.24 -4.43
N PRO A 54 7.96 6.20 -3.72
CA PRO A 54 7.86 6.29 -2.27
C PRO A 54 6.43 6.61 -1.84
N VAL A 55 6.02 6.18 -0.65
CA VAL A 55 4.63 6.27 -0.14
C VAL A 55 4.01 7.66 -0.33
N ILE A 56 4.77 8.72 -0.06
CA ILE A 56 4.32 10.13 -0.22
C ILE A 56 3.86 10.47 -1.65
N LYS A 57 4.43 9.82 -2.68
CA LYS A 57 4.08 10.02 -4.10
C LYS A 57 3.01 9.05 -4.62
N ARG A 58 2.54 8.09 -3.82
CA ARG A 58 1.50 7.13 -4.26
C ARG A 58 0.19 7.82 -4.65
N ARG A 59 -0.15 8.96 -4.02
CA ARG A 59 -1.30 9.79 -4.43
C ARG A 59 -1.14 10.37 -5.83
N GLU A 60 0.05 10.90 -6.16
CA GLU A 60 0.39 11.40 -7.51
C GLU A 60 0.31 10.26 -8.53
N ARG A 61 0.87 9.09 -8.19
CA ARG A 61 0.81 7.88 -9.02
C ARG A 61 -0.63 7.42 -9.28
N LEU A 62 -1.52 7.44 -8.28
CA LEU A 62 -2.94 7.12 -8.47
C LEU A 62 -3.65 8.13 -9.38
N HIS A 63 -3.26 9.40 -9.39
CA HIS A 63 -3.78 10.37 -10.37
C HIS A 63 -3.36 10.00 -11.80
N THR A 64 -2.15 9.46 -12.04
CA THR A 64 -1.75 8.97 -13.37
C THR A 64 -2.55 7.75 -13.82
N PHE A 65 -2.95 6.87 -12.89
CA PHE A 65 -3.85 5.75 -13.18
C PHE A 65 -5.23 6.27 -13.59
N SER A 66 -5.78 7.23 -12.84
CA SER A 66 -7.05 7.89 -13.15
C SER A 66 -7.03 8.54 -14.53
N ALA A 67 -6.01 9.35 -14.82
CA ALA A 67 -5.84 10.01 -16.11
C ALA A 67 -5.77 9.01 -17.28
N TRP A 68 -5.11 7.87 -17.10
CA TRP A 68 -5.08 6.80 -18.10
C TRP A 68 -6.47 6.18 -18.32
N ILE A 69 -7.21 5.84 -17.25
CA ILE A 69 -8.57 5.30 -17.36
C ILE A 69 -9.49 6.29 -18.10
N HIS A 70 -9.44 7.58 -17.75
CA HIS A 70 -10.23 8.61 -18.41
C HIS A 70 -9.85 8.79 -19.89
N LEU A 71 -8.56 8.74 -20.25
CA LEU A 71 -8.09 8.80 -21.65
C LEU A 71 -8.47 7.55 -22.47
N GLN A 72 -8.59 6.38 -21.84
CA GLN A 72 -9.08 5.18 -22.51
C GLN A 72 -10.59 5.22 -22.75
N LEU A 73 -11.34 5.89 -21.87
CA LEU A 73 -12.79 6.08 -22.00
C LEU A 73 -13.19 7.08 -23.09
N THR A 74 -12.29 7.92 -23.61
CA THR A 74 -12.56 8.79 -24.76
C THR A 74 -12.36 8.10 -26.13
N ARG A 75 -12.03 6.80 -26.15
CA ARG A 75 -11.89 6.02 -27.39
C ARG A 75 -13.23 5.49 -27.88
N GLU A 76 -13.43 5.47 -29.19
CA GLU A 76 -14.63 4.92 -29.81
C GLU A 76 -14.82 3.44 -29.46
N GLY A 77 -16.06 3.04 -29.14
CA GLY A 77 -16.39 1.65 -28.76
C GLY A 77 -15.83 1.19 -27.40
N ALA A 78 -15.16 2.07 -26.64
CA ALA A 78 -14.74 1.80 -25.28
C ALA A 78 -15.96 1.63 -24.36
N THR A 79 -15.87 0.68 -23.43
CA THR A 79 -16.83 0.55 -22.32
C THR A 79 -16.04 0.44 -21.03
N LEU A 80 -16.60 0.91 -19.92
CA LEU A 80 -15.89 0.94 -18.64
C LEU A 80 -15.40 -0.45 -18.23
N SER A 81 -16.20 -1.51 -18.41
CA SER A 81 -15.77 -2.88 -18.12
C SER A 81 -14.58 -3.35 -18.99
N LYS A 82 -14.50 -2.96 -20.27
CA LYS A 82 -13.32 -3.25 -21.11
C LYS A 82 -12.08 -2.52 -20.58
N VAL A 83 -12.21 -1.21 -20.31
CA VAL A 83 -11.10 -0.38 -19.83
C VAL A 83 -10.59 -0.85 -18.46
N LEU A 84 -11.48 -1.23 -17.53
CA LEU A 84 -11.08 -1.73 -16.21
C LEU A 84 -10.44 -3.12 -16.26
N LYS A 85 -10.83 -3.98 -17.21
CA LYS A 85 -10.14 -5.26 -17.47
C LYS A 85 -8.74 -5.04 -18.07
N GLU A 86 -8.58 -4.09 -18.99
CA GLU A 86 -7.24 -3.71 -19.51
C GLU A 86 -6.38 -3.06 -18.42
N PHE A 87 -6.98 -2.23 -17.56
CA PHE A 87 -6.31 -1.62 -16.42
C PHE A 87 -5.76 -2.68 -15.46
N ALA A 88 -6.59 -3.65 -15.05
CA ALA A 88 -6.21 -4.71 -14.13
C ALA A 88 -5.17 -5.69 -14.72
N SER A 89 -5.27 -6.05 -16.01
CA SER A 89 -4.28 -6.95 -16.64
C SER A 89 -2.88 -6.33 -16.74
N ARG A 90 -2.79 -5.00 -16.71
CA ARG A 90 -1.56 -4.20 -16.68
C ARG A 90 -0.97 -3.97 -15.28
N PHE A 91 -1.58 -4.47 -14.20
CA PHE A 91 -1.01 -4.39 -12.85
C PHE A 91 0.30 -5.16 -12.73
N THR A 92 1.22 -4.70 -11.88
CA THR A 92 2.55 -5.30 -11.68
C THR A 92 3.00 -5.15 -10.22
N GLY A 93 3.84 -6.09 -9.75
CA GLY A 93 4.31 -6.15 -8.37
C GLY A 93 3.18 -6.12 -7.35
N THR A 94 3.32 -5.37 -6.25
CA THR A 94 2.39 -5.43 -5.11
C THR A 94 0.93 -5.11 -5.47
N LEU A 95 0.70 -4.31 -6.52
CA LEU A 95 -0.65 -4.01 -7.04
C LEU A 95 -1.30 -5.21 -7.73
N ARG A 96 -0.52 -6.08 -8.38
CA ARG A 96 -0.99 -7.34 -8.97
C ARG A 96 -1.30 -8.35 -7.85
N ASP A 97 -0.40 -8.49 -6.90
CA ASP A 97 -0.50 -9.47 -5.80
C ASP A 97 -1.74 -9.17 -4.95
N TRP A 98 -1.96 -7.89 -4.60
CA TRP A 98 -3.19 -7.42 -3.97
C TRP A 98 -4.44 -7.79 -4.77
N PHE A 99 -4.49 -7.43 -6.07
CA PHE A 99 -5.66 -7.68 -6.90
C PHE A 99 -5.99 -9.18 -7.02
N GLN A 100 -4.98 -10.03 -7.10
CA GLN A 100 -5.14 -11.49 -7.06
C GLN A 100 -5.73 -11.95 -5.71
N SER A 101 -5.24 -11.42 -4.59
CA SER A 101 -5.72 -11.75 -3.23
C SER A 101 -7.19 -11.38 -2.96
N LEU A 102 -7.81 -10.51 -3.79
CA LEU A 102 -9.22 -10.11 -3.62
C LEU A 102 -10.21 -11.27 -3.85
N GLY A 103 -9.81 -12.29 -4.62
CA GLY A 103 -10.67 -13.40 -5.05
C GLY A 103 -11.68 -13.04 -6.15
N ASP A 104 -12.10 -14.04 -6.91
CA ASP A 104 -12.83 -13.92 -8.18
C ASP A 104 -14.04 -12.97 -8.12
N TYR A 105 -14.88 -13.08 -7.09
CA TYR A 105 -16.05 -12.24 -6.92
C TYR A 105 -15.71 -10.74 -6.89
N LYS A 106 -14.66 -10.35 -6.16
CA LYS A 106 -14.22 -8.95 -6.07
C LYS A 106 -13.50 -8.50 -7.34
N GLN A 107 -12.76 -9.39 -8.03
CA GLN A 107 -12.14 -9.07 -9.32
C GLN A 107 -13.21 -8.85 -10.43
N VAL A 108 -14.29 -9.62 -10.39
CA VAL A 108 -15.48 -9.42 -11.24
C VAL A 108 -16.18 -8.10 -10.88
N GLN A 109 -16.40 -7.83 -9.59
CA GLN A 109 -17.01 -6.57 -9.12
C GLN A 109 -16.18 -5.34 -9.53
N PHE A 110 -14.85 -5.40 -9.42
CA PHE A 110 -13.93 -4.38 -9.93
C PHE A 110 -14.11 -4.18 -11.44
N SER A 111 -14.17 -5.28 -12.19
CA SER A 111 -14.38 -5.28 -13.65
C SER A 111 -15.79 -4.83 -14.08
N GLN A 112 -16.73 -4.67 -13.15
CA GLN A 112 -18.12 -4.28 -13.36
C GLN A 112 -18.50 -2.96 -12.66
N ALA A 113 -17.53 -2.25 -12.09
CA ALA A 113 -17.79 -0.99 -11.39
C ALA A 113 -18.48 0.04 -12.30
N THR A 114 -19.44 0.78 -11.75
CA THR A 114 -20.28 1.73 -12.51
C THR A 114 -19.57 3.05 -12.85
N ASN A 115 -18.46 3.35 -12.19
CA ASN A 115 -17.61 4.51 -12.46
C ASN A 115 -16.15 4.24 -12.04
N PRO A 116 -15.14 4.94 -12.61
CA PRO A 116 -13.73 4.80 -12.22
C PRO A 116 -13.45 5.08 -10.74
N SER A 117 -14.21 5.98 -10.10
CA SER A 117 -13.95 6.41 -8.73
C SER A 117 -14.13 5.28 -7.70
N ILE A 118 -14.98 4.29 -7.97
CA ILE A 118 -15.12 3.09 -7.12
C ILE A 118 -13.81 2.30 -7.06
N VAL A 119 -13.22 1.98 -8.22
CA VAL A 119 -11.99 1.18 -8.28
C VAL A 119 -10.75 1.96 -7.87
N LEU A 120 -10.67 3.24 -8.21
CA LEU A 120 -9.62 4.14 -7.74
C LEU A 120 -9.72 4.36 -6.21
N GLY A 121 -10.93 4.39 -5.65
CA GLY A 121 -11.17 4.44 -4.21
C GLY A 121 -10.72 3.18 -3.47
N ALA A 122 -10.98 1.99 -4.04
CA ALA A 122 -10.48 0.73 -3.48
C ALA A 122 -8.94 0.68 -3.46
N ILE A 123 -8.29 1.10 -4.56
CA ILE A 123 -6.82 1.18 -4.65
C ILE A 123 -6.25 2.26 -3.70
N HIS A 124 -6.94 3.40 -3.54
CA HIS A 124 -6.58 4.45 -2.59
C HIS A 124 -6.59 3.92 -1.14
N GLN A 125 -7.69 3.28 -0.75
CA GLN A 125 -7.89 2.75 0.60
C GLN A 125 -6.81 1.75 1.02
N GLU A 126 -6.32 0.93 0.08
CA GLU A 126 -5.24 -0.04 0.32
C GLU A 126 -3.84 0.63 0.33
N PHE A 127 -3.45 1.28 -0.77
CA PHE A 127 -2.05 1.65 -1.01
C PHE A 127 -1.64 3.02 -0.46
N ILE A 128 -2.63 3.86 -0.11
CA ILE A 128 -2.47 5.21 0.44
C ILE A 128 -3.12 5.32 1.82
N GLY A 129 -4.14 4.50 2.11
CA GLY A 129 -4.84 4.46 3.40
C GLY A 129 -5.97 5.48 3.52
N ASP A 130 -6.90 5.23 4.44
CA ASP A 130 -7.99 6.17 4.74
C ASP A 130 -7.43 7.52 5.19
N ALA A 131 -7.66 8.55 4.38
CA ALA A 131 -7.24 9.91 4.67
C ALA A 131 -7.91 10.49 5.93
N SER A 132 -9.11 10.01 6.29
CA SER A 132 -9.81 10.38 7.53
C SER A 132 -9.09 9.81 8.75
N LEU A 133 -8.78 8.51 8.77
CA LEU A 133 -7.99 7.87 9.83
C LEU A 133 -6.59 8.48 9.95
N ILE A 134 -5.88 8.71 8.84
CA ILE A 134 -4.54 9.33 8.84
C ILE A 134 -4.61 10.75 9.41
N ASN A 135 -5.60 11.56 9.00
CA ASN A 135 -5.82 12.90 9.53
C ASN A 135 -6.19 12.88 11.02
N LYS A 136 -7.02 11.93 11.45
CA LYS A 136 -7.40 11.71 12.86
C LYS A 136 -6.19 11.35 13.72
N MET A 137 -5.32 10.43 13.27
CA MET A 137 -4.08 10.07 13.97
C MET A 137 -3.10 11.25 14.00
N ALA A 138 -2.90 11.95 12.88
CA ALA A 138 -2.06 13.12 12.81
C ALA A 138 -2.54 14.25 13.75
N SER A 139 -3.86 14.42 13.86
CA SER A 139 -4.52 15.32 14.81
C SER A 139 -4.27 14.89 16.25
N GLN A 140 -4.52 13.62 16.60
CA GLN A 140 -4.30 13.09 17.95
C GLN A 140 -2.85 13.28 18.41
N GLU A 141 -1.88 12.97 17.56
CA GLU A 141 -0.46 13.29 17.81
C GLU A 141 -0.21 14.79 18.00
N TYR A 142 -0.85 15.65 17.20
CA TYR A 142 -0.69 17.10 17.29
C TYR A 142 -1.22 17.68 18.60
N PHE A 143 -2.38 17.24 19.08
CA PHE A 143 -2.90 17.63 20.40
C PHE A 143 -2.07 17.07 21.57
N ALA A 144 -1.48 15.88 21.40
CA ALA A 144 -0.67 15.21 22.41
C ALA A 144 0.78 15.72 22.51
N MET A 145 1.34 16.34 21.46
CA MET A 145 2.72 16.83 21.45
C MET A 145 2.94 17.92 22.50
N LYS A 146 4.05 17.79 23.25
CA LYS A 146 4.56 18.74 24.25
C LYS A 146 6.08 18.83 24.17
N CYS A 147 6.61 20.03 24.37
CA CYS A 147 8.02 20.30 24.64
C CYS A 147 8.15 20.72 26.11
N CYS A 148 8.99 20.02 26.86
CA CYS A 148 9.23 20.27 28.29
C CYS A 148 10.68 20.75 28.54
N SER A 149 11.32 21.35 27.53
CA SER A 149 12.72 21.76 27.58
C SER A 149 12.88 23.20 27.07
N LEU A 150 13.63 24.01 27.81
CA LEU A 150 14.03 25.36 27.41
C LEU A 150 15.30 25.37 26.56
N LYS A 151 15.88 24.21 26.25
CA LYS A 151 17.07 24.11 25.39
C LYS A 151 16.69 24.40 23.94
N ARG A 152 17.40 25.33 23.31
CA ARG A 152 17.16 25.74 21.91
C ARG A 152 17.05 24.57 20.94
N LYS A 153 17.93 23.55 21.01
CA LYS A 153 17.87 22.38 20.12
C LYS A 153 16.55 21.60 20.21
N ASP A 154 16.00 21.49 21.41
CA ASP A 154 14.78 20.72 21.69
C ASP A 154 13.55 21.54 21.24
N LEU A 155 13.59 22.86 21.42
CA LEU A 155 12.60 23.82 20.91
C LEU A 155 12.60 23.87 19.37
N ASP A 156 13.77 23.94 18.73
CA ASP A 156 13.92 23.97 17.27
C ASP A 156 13.40 22.64 16.64
N PHE A 157 13.72 21.49 17.25
CA PHE A 157 13.21 20.17 16.83
C PHE A 157 11.69 20.06 16.99
N HIS A 158 11.15 20.47 18.15
CA HIS A 158 9.72 20.49 18.41
C HIS A 158 9.00 21.43 17.44
N PHE A 159 9.50 22.65 17.25
CA PHE A 159 8.94 23.63 16.31
C PHE A 159 8.84 23.05 14.90
N LYS A 160 9.89 22.38 14.41
CA LYS A 160 9.85 21.71 13.10
C LYS A 160 8.77 20.62 13.04
N ARG A 161 8.78 19.66 13.97
CA ARG A 161 7.81 18.55 14.01
C ARG A 161 6.36 19.01 14.15
N MET A 162 6.13 20.04 14.97
CA MET A 162 4.82 20.66 15.16
C MET A 162 4.37 21.39 13.88
N SER A 163 5.27 22.13 13.22
CA SER A 163 4.98 22.84 11.97
C SER A 163 4.62 21.90 10.81
N GLU A 164 5.38 20.80 10.65
CA GLU A 164 5.11 19.78 9.62
C GLU A 164 3.69 19.22 9.74
N LYS A 165 3.25 18.89 10.96
CA LYS A 165 1.87 18.45 11.23
C LYS A 165 0.85 19.58 11.13
N PHE A 166 1.17 20.81 11.54
CA PHE A 166 0.27 21.96 11.39
C PHE A 166 -0.13 22.20 9.93
N TYR A 167 0.80 22.09 8.97
CA TYR A 167 0.48 22.19 7.55
C TYR A 167 -0.27 20.96 7.02
N MET A 168 0.09 19.75 7.46
CA MET A 168 -0.64 18.52 7.12
C MET A 168 -2.12 18.56 7.56
N LEU A 169 -2.40 19.21 8.69
CA LEU A 169 -3.74 19.41 9.25
C LEU A 169 -4.46 20.66 8.72
N ASN A 170 -3.91 21.33 7.68
CA ASN A 170 -4.48 22.55 7.08
C ASN A 170 -4.67 23.73 8.09
N GLY A 171 -3.79 23.83 9.10
CA GLY A 171 -3.91 24.76 10.25
C GLY A 171 -3.86 26.26 9.92
N LEU A 172 -3.64 26.64 8.65
CA LEU A 172 -3.91 28.01 8.21
C LEU A 172 -5.40 28.36 8.35
N ASN A 173 -6.27 27.37 8.13
CA ASN A 173 -7.73 27.51 8.17
C ASN A 173 -8.36 27.17 9.53
N ASP A 174 -7.64 26.49 10.44
CA ASP A 174 -8.09 26.28 11.83
C ASP A 174 -7.26 27.14 12.82
N PRO A 175 -7.84 28.21 13.40
CA PRO A 175 -7.14 29.00 14.40
C PRO A 175 -6.84 28.23 15.70
N ASN A 176 -7.60 27.19 16.03
CA ASN A 176 -7.40 26.41 17.26
C ASN A 176 -6.04 25.72 17.28
N LEU A 177 -5.57 25.22 16.13
CA LEU A 177 -4.25 24.57 16.04
C LEU A 177 -3.11 25.51 16.41
N LYS A 178 -3.27 26.84 16.28
CA LYS A 178 -2.28 27.85 16.72
C LYS A 178 -2.26 27.98 18.24
N HIS A 179 -3.42 27.91 18.91
CA HIS A 179 -3.52 27.86 20.36
C HIS A 179 -2.93 26.56 20.93
N VAL A 180 -3.17 25.42 20.26
CA VAL A 180 -2.56 24.12 20.60
C VAL A 180 -1.04 24.14 20.42
N PHE A 181 -0.53 24.79 19.36
CA PHE A 181 0.91 25.01 19.17
C PHE A 181 1.51 25.76 20.36
N LEU A 182 0.92 26.91 20.74
CA LEU A 182 1.40 27.69 21.88
C LEU A 182 1.35 26.89 23.20
N ALA A 183 0.25 26.18 23.45
CA ALA A 183 0.06 25.29 24.59
C ALA A 183 0.86 23.96 24.50
N SER A 184 1.70 23.78 23.47
CA SER A 184 2.68 22.70 23.37
C SER A 184 4.08 23.09 23.84
N LEU A 185 4.35 24.39 24.02
CA LEU A 185 5.64 24.92 24.46
C LEU A 185 5.73 25.00 26.00
N PRO A 186 6.95 25.04 26.58
CA PRO A 186 7.15 25.27 28.01
C PRO A 186 6.40 26.52 28.50
N GLN A 187 5.77 26.43 29.68
CA GLN A 187 4.84 27.44 30.18
C GLN A 187 5.53 28.80 30.44
N GLU A 188 6.83 28.77 30.72
CA GLU A 188 7.71 29.93 30.92
C GLU A 188 7.80 30.82 29.67
N LEU A 189 7.66 30.24 28.48
CA LEU A 189 7.78 30.97 27.21
C LEU A 189 6.45 31.59 26.73
N GLN A 190 5.31 31.00 27.14
CA GLN A 190 4.00 31.35 26.58
C GLN A 190 3.59 32.82 26.79
N PRO A 191 3.78 33.46 27.97
CA PRO A 191 3.36 34.85 28.19
C PRO A 191 4.10 35.85 27.29
N GLU A 192 5.41 35.66 27.11
CA GLU A 192 6.23 36.55 26.29
C GLU A 192 5.90 36.38 24.80
N ILE A 193 5.68 35.16 24.33
CA ILE A 193 5.21 34.89 22.96
C ILE A 193 3.85 35.55 22.71
N GLN A 194 2.91 35.50 23.67
CA GLN A 194 1.63 36.23 23.57
C GLN A 194 1.84 37.75 23.49
N ARG A 195 2.73 38.31 24.31
CA ARG A 195 3.08 39.75 24.30
C ARG A 195 3.65 40.18 22.95
N MET A 196 4.55 39.39 22.37
CA MET A 196 5.11 39.62 21.03
C MET A 196 4.03 39.60 19.95
N ILE A 197 3.13 38.60 19.94
CA ILE A 197 2.02 38.48 18.97
C ILE A 197 1.07 39.67 19.06
N LEU A 198 0.73 40.14 20.28
CA LEU A 198 -0.14 41.30 20.48
C LEU A 198 0.50 42.60 19.99
N ASN A 199 1.79 42.79 20.24
CA ASN A 199 2.55 43.96 19.77
C ASN A 199 2.67 43.96 18.24
N GLN A 200 2.95 42.80 17.63
CA GLN A 200 3.02 42.69 16.16
C GLN A 200 1.68 43.02 15.50
N LYS A 201 0.56 42.52 16.05
CA LYS A 201 -0.79 42.86 15.54
C LYS A 201 -1.03 44.37 15.55
N ARG A 202 -0.72 45.05 16.65
CA ARG A 202 -0.86 46.53 16.77
C ARG A 202 -0.03 47.29 15.75
N CYS A 203 1.18 46.79 15.44
CA CYS A 203 2.10 47.42 14.48
C CYS A 203 1.74 47.17 13.01
N CYS A 204 0.76 46.30 12.73
CA CYS A 204 0.25 46.02 11.38
C CYS A 204 -1.18 46.56 11.16
N THR A 205 -1.71 47.34 12.11
CA THR A 205 -3.03 47.99 12.06
C THR A 205 -2.95 49.51 12.20
N ALA A 206 -1.77 50.07 11.91
CA ALA A 206 -1.44 51.49 11.92
C ALA A 206 -0.62 51.81 10.65
#